data_AF-A0A357PQF6-F1
#
_entry.id   AF-A0A357PQF6-F1
#
_cell.length_a   1.000
_cell.length_b   1.000
_cell.length_c   1.000
_cell.angle_alpha   90.00
_cell.angle_beta   90.00
_cell.angle_gamma   90.00
#
_symmetry.space_group_name_H-M   'P 1'
#
loop_
_entity.id
_entity.type
_entity.pdbx_description
1 polymer ?
#
loop_
_entity_poly.entity_id
_entity_poly.type
_entity_poly.pdbx_seq_one_letter_code
_entity_poly.pdbx_strand_id
1 'polypeptide(L)'
;MYAVTMGIRLRDIFLKSIPYLLSIAGGVALFTLTKDNIADKELADLMTNIAASLLSIPLVFLLYDYSNSRISNKLSTTLAANMTDKINVLVLNIIMLLRRSIGVRGRATLESLNRMDGLTAGMIARKINLSKTTIATLRSYHTELENLLYSAAQADLLSVNQVQTLAGLGRELLHLVNETRFRNSRTVIARHVENIVTHVTDWLDADAGGAIDFEHLLAAAQARKTKNK
;
A
#
# COMPACT_ATOMS: atom_id res chain seq x y z
N MET A 1 15.23 12.37 7.69
CA MET A 1 15.55 11.86 6.34
C MET A 1 14.41 12.02 5.32
N TYR A 2 13.15 12.24 5.73
CA TYR A 2 12.00 12.50 4.82
C TYR A 2 11.91 13.94 4.26
N ALA A 3 12.40 14.95 4.99
CA ALA A 3 12.34 16.35 4.55
C ALA A 3 13.28 16.67 3.37
N VAL A 4 14.42 15.97 3.29
CA VAL A 4 15.41 16.15 2.21
C VAL A 4 14.89 15.61 0.88
N THR A 5 14.18 14.48 0.89
CA THR A 5 13.58 13.87 -0.31
C THR A 5 12.40 14.67 -0.85
N MET A 6 11.61 15.30 0.02
CA MET A 6 10.49 16.18 -0.40
C MET A 6 11.01 17.48 -1.04
N GLY A 7 12.07 18.08 -0.47
CA GLY A 7 12.73 19.26 -1.02
C GLY A 7 13.36 19.03 -2.40
N ILE A 8 13.93 17.85 -2.64
CA ILE A 8 14.51 17.48 -3.95
C ILE A 8 13.39 17.35 -5.01
N ARG A 9 12.26 16.71 -4.69
CA ARG A 9 11.12 16.58 -5.62
C ARG A 9 10.46 17.93 -5.95
N LEU A 10 10.29 18.80 -4.96
CA LEU A 10 9.77 20.17 -5.17
C LEU A 10 10.73 21.01 -6.03
N ARG A 11 12.04 20.91 -5.76
CA ARG A 11 13.07 21.59 -6.54
C ARG A 11 13.11 21.13 -7.99
N ASP A 12 13.00 19.82 -8.23
CA ASP A 12 13.01 19.27 -9.59
C ASP A 12 11.74 19.63 -10.38
N ILE A 13 10.58 19.68 -9.71
CA ILE A 13 9.32 20.16 -10.32
C ILE A 13 9.43 21.66 -10.65
N PHE A 14 9.99 22.46 -9.74
CA PHE A 14 10.19 23.90 -9.95
C PHE A 14 11.21 24.19 -11.05
N LEU A 15 12.33 23.45 -11.09
CA LEU A 15 13.34 23.59 -12.16
C LEU A 15 12.78 23.19 -13.53
N LYS A 16 11.90 22.18 -13.59
CA LYS A 16 11.20 21.80 -14.82
C LYS A 16 10.17 22.82 -15.28
N SER A 17 9.59 23.62 -14.38
CA SER A 17 8.61 24.65 -14.73
C SER A 17 9.24 25.97 -15.21
N ILE A 18 10.53 26.22 -14.94
CA ILE A 18 11.24 27.45 -15.33
C ILE A 18 11.19 27.72 -16.85
N PRO A 19 11.50 26.77 -17.75
CA PRO A 19 11.45 27.04 -19.20
C PRO A 19 10.03 27.42 -19.67
N TYR A 20 9.00 26.79 -19.09
CA TYR A 20 7.61 27.09 -19.43
C TYR A 20 7.20 28.48 -18.92
N LEU A 21 7.59 28.85 -17.70
CA LEU A 21 7.33 30.18 -17.13
C LEU A 21 8.07 31.29 -17.87
N LEU A 22 9.31 31.04 -18.31
CA LEU A 22 10.08 31.98 -19.14
C LEU A 22 9.44 32.19 -20.51
N SER A 23 8.92 31.12 -21.13
CA SER A 23 8.22 31.20 -22.42
C SER A 23 6.90 31.99 -22.29
N ILE A 24 6.14 31.77 -21.22
CA ILE A 24 4.92 32.53 -20.90
C ILE A 24 5.26 34.01 -20.66
N ALA A 25 6.28 34.30 -19.86
CA ALA A 25 6.72 35.67 -19.59
C ALA A 25 7.19 36.38 -20.87
N GLY A 26 7.90 35.67 -21.75
CA GLY A 26 8.29 36.15 -23.06
C GLY A 26 7.08 36.47 -23.96
N GLY A 27 6.07 35.59 -23.98
CA GLY A 27 4.81 35.83 -24.69
C GLY A 27 4.04 37.04 -24.18
N VAL A 28 3.95 37.23 -22.85
CA VAL A 28 3.31 38.43 -22.24
C VAL A 28 4.08 39.70 -22.59
N ALA A 29 5.41 39.68 -22.46
CA ALA A 29 6.26 40.83 -22.78
C ALA A 29 6.14 41.20 -24.26
N LEU A 30 6.16 40.21 -25.15
CA LEU A 30 6.07 40.42 -26.59
C LEU A 30 4.68 40.96 -26.97
N PHE A 31 3.59 40.43 -26.39
CA PHE A 31 2.23 40.95 -26.60
C PHE A 31 2.06 42.39 -26.11
N THR A 32 2.53 42.70 -24.89
CA THR A 32 2.40 44.04 -24.30
C THR A 32 3.22 45.10 -25.03
N LEU A 33 4.42 44.73 -25.51
CA LEU A 33 5.29 45.65 -26.25
C LEU A 33 4.83 45.90 -27.69
N THR A 34 4.11 44.95 -28.31
CA THR A 34 3.71 45.06 -29.73
C THR A 34 2.30 45.59 -29.94
N LYS A 35 1.38 45.38 -28.99
CA LYS A 35 -0.04 45.77 -29.11
C LYS A 35 -0.26 47.26 -29.42
N ASP A 36 0.57 48.14 -28.84
CA ASP A 36 0.39 49.59 -28.93
C ASP A 36 1.50 50.32 -29.73
N ASN A 37 2.54 49.61 -30.19
CA ASN A 37 3.73 50.23 -30.79
C ASN A 37 3.97 49.91 -32.29
N ILE A 38 3.21 48.99 -32.90
CA ILE A 38 3.39 48.61 -34.31
C ILE A 38 2.24 49.19 -35.14
N ALA A 39 2.56 50.13 -36.04
CA ALA A 39 1.58 50.74 -36.95
C ALA A 39 1.23 49.85 -38.16
N ASP A 40 2.10 48.89 -38.50
CA ASP A 40 1.89 47.92 -39.57
C ASP A 40 1.02 46.74 -39.07
N LYS A 41 -0.16 46.61 -39.67
CA LYS A 41 -1.18 45.63 -39.27
C LYS A 41 -0.72 44.18 -39.49
N GLU A 42 0.01 43.89 -40.57
CA GLU A 42 0.47 42.52 -40.87
C GLU A 42 1.55 42.09 -39.87
N LEU A 43 2.43 43.00 -39.50
CA LEU A 43 3.48 42.74 -38.52
C LEU A 43 2.90 42.61 -37.09
N ALA A 44 1.88 43.41 -36.75
CA ALA A 44 1.17 43.31 -35.47
C ALA A 44 0.43 41.98 -35.33
N ASP A 45 -0.23 41.50 -36.38
CA ASP A 45 -0.93 40.21 -36.41
C ASP A 45 0.05 39.03 -36.28
N LEU A 46 1.20 39.09 -36.96
CA LEU A 46 2.27 38.07 -36.83
C LEU A 46 2.82 38.01 -35.40
N MET A 47 3.14 39.15 -34.81
CA MET A 47 3.68 39.22 -33.44
C MET A 47 2.66 38.78 -32.39
N THR A 48 1.38 39.08 -32.61
CA THR A 48 0.29 38.61 -31.76
C THR A 48 0.14 37.09 -31.83
N ASN A 49 0.26 36.49 -33.02
CA ASN A 49 0.23 35.03 -33.18
C ASN A 49 1.44 34.35 -32.52
N ILE A 50 2.64 34.93 -32.65
CA ILE A 50 3.85 34.43 -31.98
C ILE A 50 3.70 34.51 -30.47
N ALA A 51 3.21 35.63 -29.93
CA ALA A 51 2.92 35.78 -28.52
C ALA A 51 1.87 34.76 -28.04
N ALA A 52 0.80 34.55 -28.82
CA ALA A 52 -0.23 33.56 -28.52
C ALA A 52 0.33 32.12 -28.52
N SER A 53 1.26 31.78 -29.43
CA SER A 53 1.94 30.48 -29.42
C SER A 53 2.87 30.31 -28.22
N LEU A 54 3.63 31.35 -27.87
CA LEU A 54 4.51 31.39 -26.68
C LEU A 54 3.73 31.27 -25.36
N LEU A 55 2.48 31.74 -25.33
CA LEU A 55 1.59 31.58 -24.19
C LEU A 55 0.90 30.22 -24.16
N SER A 56 0.29 29.81 -25.27
CA SER A 56 -0.60 28.63 -25.31
C SER A 56 0.15 27.30 -25.19
N ILE A 57 1.28 27.14 -25.88
CA ILE A 57 2.01 25.86 -25.92
C ILE A 57 2.52 25.49 -24.50
N PRO A 58 3.27 26.36 -23.78
CA PRO A 58 3.74 26.04 -22.44
C PRO A 58 2.62 25.85 -21.42
N LEU A 59 1.53 26.62 -21.56
CA LEU A 59 0.39 26.53 -20.64
C LEU A 59 -0.31 25.17 -20.77
N VAL A 60 -0.50 24.67 -21.99
CA VAL A 60 -1.07 23.34 -22.24
C VAL A 60 -0.17 22.26 -21.64
N PHE A 61 1.15 22.35 -21.81
CA PHE A 61 2.09 21.39 -21.21
C PHE A 61 2.09 21.43 -19.68
N LEU A 62 2.06 22.62 -19.06
CA LEU A 62 1.96 22.76 -17.60
C LEU A 62 0.66 22.18 -17.05
N LEU A 63 -0.47 22.43 -17.72
CA LEU A 63 -1.76 21.89 -17.32
C LEU A 63 -1.81 20.36 -17.50
N TYR A 64 -1.21 19.84 -18.56
CA TYR A 64 -1.08 18.41 -18.79
C TYR A 64 -0.24 17.75 -17.69
N ASP A 65 0.95 18.28 -17.39
CA ASP A 65 1.84 17.74 -16.36
C ASP A 65 1.19 17.79 -14.98
N TYR A 66 0.50 18.88 -14.65
CA TYR A 66 -0.24 19.00 -13.40
C TYR A 66 -1.39 17.99 -13.30
N SER A 67 -2.20 17.88 -14.36
CA SER A 67 -3.31 16.92 -14.43
C SER A 67 -2.81 15.49 -14.32
N ASN A 68 -1.77 15.14 -15.08
CA ASN A 68 -1.15 13.83 -15.07
C ASN A 68 -0.55 13.50 -13.70
N SER A 69 0.16 14.44 -13.06
CA SER A 69 0.68 14.26 -11.70
C SER A 69 -0.45 14.02 -10.69
N ARG A 70 -1.53 14.80 -10.75
CA ARG A 70 -2.66 14.66 -9.83
C ARG A 70 -3.41 13.34 -10.02
N ILE A 71 -3.65 12.96 -11.28
CA ILE A 71 -4.32 11.69 -11.62
C ILE A 71 -3.44 10.51 -11.24
N SER A 72 -2.15 10.55 -11.58
CA SER A 72 -1.18 9.52 -11.22
C SER A 72 -1.08 9.34 -9.71
N ASN A 73 -0.95 10.42 -8.95
CA ASN A 73 -0.91 10.34 -7.48
C ASN A 73 -2.20 9.73 -6.91
N LYS A 74 -3.38 10.17 -7.37
CA LYS A 74 -4.66 9.61 -6.93
C LYS A 74 -4.79 8.13 -7.28
N LEU A 75 -4.34 7.74 -8.46
CA LEU A 75 -4.37 6.35 -8.91
C LEU A 75 -3.44 5.49 -8.04
N SER A 76 -2.19 5.92 -7.82
CA SER A 76 -1.23 5.25 -6.94
C SER A 76 -1.76 5.11 -5.51
N THR A 77 -2.38 6.16 -4.94
CA THR A 77 -2.99 6.05 -3.60
C THR A 77 -4.16 5.07 -3.57
N THR A 78 -4.98 5.03 -4.62
CA THR A 78 -6.13 4.11 -4.71
C THR A 78 -5.67 2.66 -4.88
N LEU A 79 -4.62 2.45 -5.67
CA LEU A 79 -3.99 1.14 -5.87
C LEU A 79 -3.35 0.64 -4.57
N ALA A 80 -2.62 1.52 -3.86
CA ALA A 80 -2.01 1.19 -2.57
C ALA A 80 -3.07 0.83 -1.52
N ALA A 81 -4.17 1.59 -1.42
CA ALA A 81 -5.27 1.30 -0.51
C ALA A 81 -5.92 -0.07 -0.82
N ASN A 82 -6.32 -0.30 -2.07
CA ASN A 82 -6.91 -1.57 -2.49
C ASN A 82 -5.98 -2.78 -2.27
N MET A 83 -4.67 -2.58 -2.44
CA MET A 83 -3.68 -3.62 -2.19
C MET A 83 -3.57 -3.91 -0.68
N THR A 84 -3.51 -2.86 0.13
CA THR A 84 -3.44 -2.95 1.60
C THR A 84 -4.69 -3.65 2.14
N ASP A 85 -5.87 -3.35 1.63
CA ASP A 85 -7.12 -4.04 2.00
C ASP A 85 -7.08 -5.54 1.73
N LYS A 86 -6.59 -5.95 0.56
CA LYS A 86 -6.43 -7.38 0.22
C LYS A 86 -5.46 -8.08 1.17
N ILE A 87 -4.34 -7.43 1.48
CA ILE A 87 -3.36 -7.94 2.43
C ILE A 87 -3.98 -8.05 3.83
N ASN A 88 -4.69 -7.02 4.30
CA ASN A 88 -5.37 -7.01 5.59
C ASN A 88 -6.38 -8.16 5.72
N VAL A 89 -7.19 -8.39 4.68
CA VAL A 89 -8.13 -9.53 4.64
C VAL A 89 -7.38 -10.87 4.72
N LEU A 90 -6.28 -11.02 3.99
CA LEU A 90 -5.49 -12.25 3.99
C LEU A 90 -4.82 -12.50 5.35
N VAL A 91 -4.19 -11.48 5.93
CA VAL A 91 -3.59 -11.50 7.26
C VAL A 91 -4.63 -11.86 8.32
N LEU A 92 -5.82 -11.26 8.24
CA LEU A 92 -6.95 -11.60 9.11
C LEU A 92 -7.38 -13.06 8.96
N ASN A 93 -7.44 -13.57 7.73
CA ASN A 93 -7.82 -14.97 7.49
C ASN A 93 -6.78 -15.94 8.06
N ILE A 94 -5.49 -15.63 7.94
CA ILE A 94 -4.38 -16.41 8.51
C ILE A 94 -4.53 -16.49 10.03
N ILE A 95 -4.61 -15.34 10.70
CA ILE A 95 -4.67 -15.32 12.16
C ILE A 95 -5.97 -15.94 12.68
N MET A 96 -7.10 -15.76 11.99
CA MET A 96 -8.36 -16.38 12.36
C MET A 96 -8.35 -17.90 12.24
N LEU A 97 -7.61 -18.42 11.25
CA LEU A 97 -7.42 -19.85 11.08
C LEU A 97 -6.53 -20.40 12.20
N LEU A 98 -5.39 -19.76 12.47
CA LEU A 98 -4.46 -20.15 13.54
C LEU A 98 -5.11 -20.07 14.92
N ARG A 99 -5.87 -19.01 15.20
CA ARG A 99 -6.65 -18.81 16.44
C ARG A 99 -7.53 -20.02 16.75
N ARG A 100 -8.23 -20.54 15.74
CA ARG A 100 -9.08 -21.74 15.88
C ARG A 100 -8.23 -22.98 16.17
N SER A 101 -7.11 -23.12 15.48
CA SER A 101 -6.19 -24.24 15.63
C SER A 101 -5.46 -24.29 16.98
N ILE A 102 -5.23 -23.14 17.62
CA ILE A 102 -4.66 -23.07 18.99
C ILE A 102 -5.72 -23.11 20.09
N GLY A 103 -6.99 -23.28 19.74
CA GLY A 103 -8.09 -23.42 20.70
C GLY A 103 -8.50 -22.12 21.41
N VAL A 104 -8.15 -20.95 20.88
CA VAL A 104 -8.61 -19.66 21.41
C VAL A 104 -10.08 -19.46 21.00
N ARG A 105 -10.96 -19.43 22.00
CA ARG A 105 -12.43 -19.32 21.85
C ARG A 105 -12.91 -17.89 22.14
N GLY A 106 -14.15 -17.58 21.76
CA GLY A 106 -14.79 -16.27 21.96
C GLY A 106 -14.82 -15.41 20.70
N ARG A 107 -15.30 -14.16 20.83
CA ARG A 107 -15.36 -13.19 19.72
C ARG A 107 -13.95 -12.85 19.24
N ALA A 108 -13.79 -12.68 17.93
CA ALA A 108 -12.54 -12.22 17.34
C ALA A 108 -12.51 -10.70 17.43
N THR A 109 -11.69 -10.17 18.35
CA THR A 109 -11.45 -8.76 18.60
C THR A 109 -9.95 -8.48 18.57
N LEU A 110 -9.55 -7.22 18.44
CA LEU A 110 -8.14 -6.81 18.52
C LEU A 110 -7.52 -7.24 19.85
N GLU A 111 -8.27 -7.08 20.95
CA GLU A 111 -7.88 -7.59 22.27
C GLU A 111 -7.62 -9.12 22.25
N SER A 112 -8.40 -9.89 21.50
CA SER A 112 -8.19 -11.33 21.38
C SER A 112 -6.93 -11.70 20.59
N LEU A 113 -6.48 -10.83 19.66
CA LEU A 113 -5.19 -10.97 19.00
C LEU A 113 -4.04 -10.59 19.92
N ASN A 114 -4.15 -9.49 20.66
CA ASN A 114 -3.12 -9.09 21.62
C ASN A 114 -2.92 -10.17 22.70
N ARG A 115 -3.99 -10.87 23.08
CA ARG A 115 -3.90 -12.06 23.95
C ARG A 115 -3.21 -13.25 23.27
N MET A 116 -3.25 -13.36 21.95
CA MET A 116 -2.50 -14.38 21.21
C MET A 116 -1.02 -14.05 21.14
N ASP A 117 -0.66 -12.77 21.04
CA ASP A 117 0.74 -12.32 21.06
C ASP A 117 1.42 -12.65 22.40
N GLY A 118 0.65 -12.62 23.50
CA GLY A 118 1.11 -13.10 24.80
C GLY A 118 1.24 -14.62 24.95
N LEU A 119 0.94 -15.44 23.93
CA LEU A 119 1.06 -16.90 24.01
C LEU A 119 2.45 -17.37 23.58
N THR A 120 3.19 -17.91 24.54
CA THR A 120 4.48 -18.56 24.24
C THR A 120 4.31 -19.85 23.41
N ALA A 121 5.33 -20.22 22.63
CA ALA A 121 5.37 -21.52 21.93
C ALA A 121 5.05 -22.70 22.85
N GLY A 122 5.49 -22.67 24.11
CA GLY A 122 5.20 -23.72 25.08
C GLY A 122 3.71 -23.86 25.42
N MET A 123 2.95 -22.76 25.43
CA MET A 123 1.50 -22.76 25.63
C MET A 123 0.76 -23.19 24.36
N ILE A 124 1.23 -22.73 23.19
CA ILE A 124 0.67 -23.08 21.89
C ILE A 124 0.84 -24.58 21.62
N ALA A 125 2.02 -25.15 21.85
CA ALA A 125 2.33 -26.56 21.59
C ALA A 125 1.39 -27.55 22.32
N ARG A 126 0.85 -27.16 23.48
CA ARG A 126 -0.09 -27.97 24.26
C ARG A 126 -1.49 -28.01 23.67
N LYS A 127 -1.87 -26.98 22.90
CA LYS A 127 -3.25 -26.78 22.41
C LYS A 127 -3.36 -26.93 20.89
N ILE A 128 -2.26 -26.78 20.17
CA ILE A 128 -2.26 -26.69 18.72
C ILE A 128 -2.77 -27.98 18.08
N ASN A 129 -3.76 -27.83 17.21
CA ASN A 129 -4.30 -28.87 16.38
C ASN A 129 -4.48 -28.34 14.95
N LEU A 130 -3.61 -28.79 14.05
CA LEU A 130 -3.63 -28.44 12.63
C LEU A 130 -4.09 -29.66 11.84
N SER A 131 -5.32 -29.61 11.33
CA SER A 131 -5.82 -30.64 10.42
C SER A 131 -5.15 -30.54 9.05
N LYS A 132 -5.21 -31.61 8.25
CA LYS A 132 -4.76 -31.59 6.85
C LYS A 132 -5.43 -30.48 6.04
N THR A 133 -6.72 -30.23 6.30
CA THR A 133 -7.48 -29.16 5.64
C THR A 133 -6.95 -27.78 6.03
N THR A 134 -6.68 -27.54 7.32
CA THR A 134 -6.07 -26.30 7.79
C THR A 134 -4.70 -26.06 7.13
N ILE A 135 -3.86 -27.08 7.05
CA ILE A 135 -2.52 -26.96 6.44
C ILE A 135 -2.63 -26.63 4.94
N ALA A 136 -3.58 -27.25 4.22
CA ALA A 136 -3.82 -26.94 2.82
C ALA A 136 -4.28 -25.47 2.64
N THR A 137 -5.17 -24.98 3.51
CA THR A 137 -5.59 -23.58 3.50
C THR A 137 -4.44 -22.63 3.81
N LEU A 138 -3.60 -22.93 4.80
CA LEU A 138 -2.41 -22.11 5.13
C LEU A 138 -1.42 -22.06 3.96
N ARG A 139 -1.23 -23.16 3.23
CA ARG A 139 -0.43 -23.17 2.00
C ARG A 139 -1.03 -22.28 0.91
N SER A 140 -2.35 -22.31 0.74
CA SER A 140 -3.03 -21.43 -0.21
C SER A 140 -2.81 -19.95 0.15
N TYR A 141 -2.93 -19.60 1.44
CA TYR A 141 -2.69 -18.24 1.91
C TYR A 141 -1.24 -17.80 1.75
N HIS A 142 -0.27 -18.71 1.92
CA HIS A 142 1.13 -18.42 1.61
C HIS A 142 1.31 -18.00 0.15
N THR A 143 0.80 -18.80 -0.80
CA THR A 143 0.92 -18.49 -2.23
C THR A 143 0.19 -17.18 -2.59
N GLU A 144 -0.98 -16.94 -2.00
CA GLU A 144 -1.70 -15.68 -2.19
C GLU A 144 -0.91 -14.49 -1.65
N LEU A 145 -0.28 -14.64 -0.47
CA LEU A 145 0.54 -13.59 0.14
C LEU A 145 1.77 -13.28 -0.72
N GLU A 146 2.48 -14.30 -1.23
CA GLU A 146 3.62 -14.10 -2.13
C GLU A 146 3.22 -13.38 -3.41
N ASN A 147 2.08 -13.74 -4.00
CA ASN A 147 1.57 -13.08 -5.21
C ASN A 147 1.23 -11.61 -4.96
N LEU A 148 0.58 -11.30 -3.83
CA LEU A 148 0.27 -9.94 -3.42
C LEU A 148 1.55 -9.15 -3.13
N LEU A 149 2.50 -9.73 -2.40
CA LEU A 149 3.76 -9.11 -2.05
C LEU A 149 4.59 -8.79 -3.29
N TYR A 150 4.69 -9.73 -4.24
CA TYR A 150 5.38 -9.53 -5.51
C TYR A 150 4.76 -8.38 -6.30
N SER A 151 3.43 -8.39 -6.43
CA SER A 151 2.69 -7.35 -7.16
C SER A 151 2.84 -5.97 -6.51
N ALA A 152 2.78 -5.92 -5.18
CA ALA A 152 2.89 -4.70 -4.41
C ALA A 152 4.31 -4.11 -4.42
N ALA A 153 5.33 -4.98 -4.35
CA ALA A 153 6.73 -4.57 -4.44
C ALA A 153 7.09 -4.08 -5.85
N GLN A 154 6.62 -4.76 -6.90
CA GLN A 154 6.85 -4.35 -8.29
C GLN A 154 6.25 -2.97 -8.60
N ALA A 155 5.11 -2.65 -7.99
CA ALA A 155 4.42 -1.38 -8.17
C ALA A 155 4.80 -0.30 -7.14
N ASP A 156 5.81 -0.55 -6.28
CA ASP A 156 6.28 0.35 -5.21
C ASP A 156 5.13 0.86 -4.31
N LEU A 157 4.15 -0.01 -4.03
CA LEU A 157 2.94 0.33 -3.27
C LEU A 157 3.13 0.18 -1.76
N LEU A 158 4.18 -0.52 -1.32
CA LEU A 158 4.48 -0.80 0.08
C LEU A 158 5.87 -0.30 0.43
N SER A 159 6.04 0.19 1.66
CA SER A 159 7.35 0.53 2.19
C SER A 159 8.24 -0.71 2.36
N VAL A 160 9.56 -0.50 2.39
CA VAL A 160 10.54 -1.58 2.61
C VAL A 160 10.26 -2.35 3.89
N ASN A 161 9.87 -1.66 4.98
CA ASN A 161 9.54 -2.30 6.25
C ASN A 161 8.29 -3.17 6.13
N GLN A 162 7.24 -2.68 5.47
CA GLN A 162 6.02 -3.44 5.19
C GLN A 162 6.33 -4.71 4.37
N VAL A 163 7.17 -4.58 3.34
CA VAL A 163 7.62 -5.73 2.54
C VAL A 163 8.38 -6.75 3.39
N GLN A 164 9.26 -6.29 4.29
CA GLN A 164 10.02 -7.17 5.18
C GLN A 164 9.12 -7.91 6.18
N THR A 165 8.13 -7.23 6.78
CA THR A 165 7.16 -7.84 7.70
C THR A 165 6.34 -8.92 6.99
N LEU A 166 5.80 -8.62 5.80
CA LEU A 166 5.01 -9.59 5.02
C LEU A 166 5.86 -10.75 4.50
N ALA A 167 7.11 -10.50 4.10
CA ALA A 167 8.05 -11.55 3.71
C ALA A 167 8.40 -12.46 4.90
N GLY A 168 8.54 -11.89 6.11
CA GLY A 168 8.69 -12.65 7.35
C GLY A 168 7.50 -13.56 7.61
N LEU A 169 6.28 -13.00 7.53
CA LEU A 169 5.03 -13.75 7.65
C LEU A 169 4.94 -14.90 6.64
N GLY A 170 5.23 -14.64 5.36
CA GLY A 170 5.24 -15.66 4.31
C GLY A 170 6.22 -16.79 4.63
N ARG A 171 7.45 -16.45 5.04
CA ARG A 171 8.46 -17.43 5.41
C ARG A 171 8.01 -18.32 6.57
N GLU A 172 7.45 -17.74 7.63
CA GLU A 172 6.98 -18.51 8.78
C GLU A 172 5.78 -19.40 8.43
N LEU A 173 4.88 -18.96 7.55
CA LEU A 173 3.80 -19.80 7.00
C LEU A 173 4.34 -21.01 6.24
N LEU A 174 5.36 -20.80 5.39
CA LEU A 174 5.99 -21.88 4.64
C LEU A 174 6.65 -22.89 5.58
N HIS A 175 7.39 -22.40 6.58
CA HIS A 175 8.03 -23.25 7.57
C HIS A 175 7.01 -24.04 8.39
N LEU A 176 5.92 -23.41 8.82
CA LEU A 176 4.81 -24.08 9.51
C LEU A 176 4.21 -25.23 8.66
N VAL A 177 3.92 -24.95 7.39
CA VAL A 177 3.34 -25.92 6.45
C VAL A 177 4.30 -27.08 6.16
N ASN A 178 5.61 -26.79 6.05
CA ASN A 178 6.61 -27.82 5.80
C ASN A 178 6.88 -28.66 7.04
N GLU A 179 6.99 -28.03 8.22
CA GLU A 179 7.23 -28.72 9.47
C GLU A 179 6.09 -29.68 9.79
N THR A 180 4.83 -29.25 9.63
CA THR A 180 3.65 -30.12 9.78
C THR A 180 3.62 -31.30 8.82
N ARG A 181 4.16 -31.15 7.60
CA ARG A 181 4.19 -32.22 6.59
C ARG A 181 5.30 -33.25 6.84
N PHE A 182 6.49 -32.81 7.22
CA PHE A 182 7.68 -33.66 7.18
C PHE A 182 8.15 -34.16 8.55
N ARG A 183 8.04 -33.34 9.59
CA ARG A 183 8.60 -33.66 10.93
C ARG A 183 7.55 -33.71 12.03
N ASN A 184 6.49 -32.91 11.87
CA ASN A 184 5.35 -32.77 12.77
C ASN A 184 5.75 -32.47 14.23
N SER A 185 6.84 -31.73 14.43
CA SER A 185 7.30 -31.35 15.77
C SER A 185 6.42 -30.25 16.34
N ARG A 186 5.61 -30.57 17.36
CA ARG A 186 4.68 -29.62 17.98
C ARG A 186 5.35 -28.37 18.52
N THR A 187 6.57 -28.49 19.05
CA THR A 187 7.33 -27.36 19.60
C THR A 187 7.80 -26.40 18.51
N VAL A 188 8.29 -26.94 17.39
CA VAL A 188 8.75 -26.14 16.23
C VAL A 188 7.56 -25.49 15.53
N ILE A 189 6.48 -26.24 15.31
CA ILE A 189 5.21 -25.73 14.78
C ILE A 189 4.70 -24.57 15.66
N ALA A 190 4.71 -24.74 16.98
CA ALA A 190 4.25 -23.71 17.89
C ALA A 190 5.11 -22.44 17.83
N ARG A 191 6.43 -22.57 17.64
CA ARG A 191 7.33 -21.42 17.46
C ARG A 191 7.04 -20.66 16.17
N HIS A 192 6.77 -21.37 15.08
CA HIS A 192 6.33 -20.72 13.84
C HIS A 192 4.98 -20.02 14.00
N VAL A 193 4.05 -20.61 14.76
CA VAL A 193 2.77 -19.93 15.06
C VAL A 193 2.97 -18.69 15.90
N GLU A 194 3.81 -18.73 16.93
CA GLU A 194 4.17 -17.56 17.74
C GLU A 194 4.75 -16.44 16.86
N ASN A 195 5.74 -16.75 16.03
CA ASN A 195 6.34 -15.78 15.09
C ASN A 195 5.31 -15.21 14.09
N ILE A 196 4.39 -16.05 13.59
CA ILE A 196 3.30 -15.58 12.71
C ILE A 196 2.44 -14.56 13.45
N VAL A 197 2.06 -14.85 14.70
CA VAL A 197 1.27 -13.91 15.50
C VAL A 197 2.00 -12.58 15.65
N THR A 198 3.28 -12.59 16.00
CA THR A 198 4.08 -11.37 16.11
C THR A 198 4.12 -10.58 14.80
N HIS A 199 4.38 -11.24 13.66
CA HIS A 199 4.37 -10.54 12.36
C HIS A 199 2.99 -9.99 11.98
N VAL A 200 1.90 -10.65 12.39
CA VAL A 200 0.55 -10.12 12.20
C VAL A 200 0.33 -8.89 13.08
N THR A 201 0.75 -8.93 14.35
CA THR A 201 0.66 -7.78 15.27
C THR A 201 1.48 -6.61 14.74
N ASP A 202 2.74 -6.85 14.35
CA ASP A 202 3.62 -5.85 13.74
C ASP A 202 3.01 -5.22 12.48
N TRP A 203 2.34 -6.02 11.65
CA TRP A 203 1.66 -5.53 10.46
C TRP A 203 0.49 -4.60 10.80
N LEU A 204 -0.30 -4.95 11.82
CA LEU A 204 -1.44 -4.13 12.27
C LEU A 204 -0.98 -2.84 12.97
N ASP A 205 0.13 -2.90 13.70
CA ASP A 205 0.70 -1.75 14.40
C ASP A 205 1.44 -0.78 13.45
N ALA A 206 1.97 -1.28 12.33
CA ALA A 206 2.66 -0.46 11.33
C ALA A 206 1.73 0.49 10.56
N ASP A 207 0.42 0.28 10.62
CA ASP A 207 -0.58 1.13 9.96
C ASP A 207 -1.77 1.40 10.90
N ALA A 208 -1.80 2.60 11.50
CA ALA A 208 -2.90 3.04 12.35
C ALA A 208 -4.26 3.05 11.62
N GLY A 209 -4.27 3.16 10.28
CA GLY A 209 -5.46 2.97 9.45
C GLY A 209 -5.82 1.48 9.32
N GLY A 210 -4.81 0.62 9.14
CA GLY A 210 -4.93 -0.83 9.10
C GLY A 210 -5.56 -1.44 10.35
N ALA A 211 -5.25 -0.95 11.55
CA ALA A 211 -5.90 -1.39 12.78
C ALA A 211 -7.41 -1.05 12.83
N ILE A 212 -7.81 0.13 12.34
CA ILE A 212 -9.21 0.57 12.26
C ILE A 212 -9.95 -0.24 11.19
N ASP A 213 -9.36 -0.41 10.01
CA ASP A 213 -9.90 -1.24 8.95
C ASP A 213 -10.02 -2.71 9.38
N PHE A 214 -9.08 -3.18 10.21
CA PHE A 214 -9.14 -4.50 10.80
C PHE A 214 -10.31 -4.66 11.78
N GLU A 215 -10.59 -3.67 12.64
CA GLU A 215 -11.79 -3.67 13.48
C GLU A 215 -13.07 -3.65 12.63
N HIS A 216 -13.11 -2.86 11.55
CA HIS A 216 -14.23 -2.85 10.62
C HIS A 216 -14.43 -4.19 9.90
N LEU A 217 -13.35 -4.82 9.44
CA LEU A 217 -13.37 -6.15 8.82
C LEU A 217 -13.81 -7.23 9.81
N LEU A 218 -13.36 -7.15 11.06
CA LEU A 218 -13.82 -8.03 12.13
C LEU A 218 -15.32 -7.85 12.40
N ALA A 219 -15.79 -6.61 12.51
CA ALA A 219 -17.22 -6.30 12.70
C ALA A 219 -18.07 -6.81 11.52
N ALA A 220 -17.63 -6.61 10.29
CA ALA A 220 -18.30 -7.09 9.08
C ALA A 220 -18.34 -8.63 9.00
N ALA A 221 -17.24 -9.29 9.35
CA ALA A 221 -17.17 -10.76 9.41
C ALA A 221 -18.10 -11.34 10.49
N GLN A 222 -18.26 -10.64 11.61
CA GLN A 222 -19.21 -11.02 12.66
C GLN A 222 -20.67 -10.83 12.21
N ALA A 223 -21.00 -9.72 11.55
CA ALA A 223 -22.33 -9.43 11.04
C ALA A 223 -22.81 -10.44 9.97
N ARG A 224 -21.88 -10.94 9.12
CA ARG A 224 -22.19 -12.01 8.15
C ARG A 224 -22.47 -13.35 8.81
N LYS A 225 -21.78 -13.69 9.91
CA LYS A 225 -22.04 -14.91 10.69
C LYS A 225 -23.40 -14.92 11.38
N THR A 226 -23.93 -13.75 11.76
CA THR A 226 -25.25 -13.62 12.37
C THR A 226 -26.40 -13.65 11.37
N LYS A 227 -26.17 -13.30 10.09
CA LYS A 227 -27.19 -13.40 9.01
C LYS A 227 -27.36 -14.80 8.42
N ASN A 228 -26.36 -15.67 8.55
CA ASN A 228 -26.40 -17.05 8.06
C ASN A 228 -26.76 -18.08 9.15
N LYS A 229 -27.40 -17.62 10.23
CA LYS A 229 -28.07 -18.44 11.25
C LYS A 229 -29.55 -18.11 11.22
#